data_AF-A0A453CNH6-F1
#
_entry.id   AF-A0A453CNH6-F1
#
_cell.length_a   1.000
_cell.length_b   1.000
_cell.length_c   1.000
_cell.angle_alpha   90.00
_cell.angle_beta   90.00
_cell.angle_gamma   90.00
#
_symmetry.space_group_name_H-M   'P 1'
#
loop_
_entity.id
_entity.type
_entity.pdbx_description
1 polymer ?
#
loop_
_entity_poly.entity_id
_entity_poly.type
_entity_poly.pdbx_seq_one_letter_code
_entity_poly.pdbx_strand_id
1 'polypeptide(L)'
;MQVVSAQRRAKEKGHSDVLYLDPVHKKFVEEVSSCNILMVKDNVISTPLLTGTILPGITRRSIIEIAQNLGIQVSKSALLR
;
A
#
# COMPACT_ATOMS: atom_id res chain seq x y z
N MET A 1 -15.91 6.09 9.61
CA MET A 1 -15.79 7.52 10.01
C MET A 1 -14.35 8.01 10.20
N GLN A 2 -13.31 7.14 10.19
CA GLN A 2 -11.91 7.56 10.43
C GLN A 2 -11.12 7.98 9.16
N VAL A 3 -11.44 7.43 7.98
CA VAL A 3 -10.69 7.73 6.74
C VAL A 3 -10.82 9.20 6.32
N VAL A 4 -12.05 9.72 6.29
CA VAL A 4 -12.33 11.12 5.86
C VAL A 4 -11.64 12.15 6.76
N SER A 5 -11.62 11.93 8.07
CA SER A 5 -10.95 12.85 9.01
C SER A 5 -9.42 12.77 8.94
N ALA A 6 -8.86 11.58 8.65
CA ALA A 6 -7.44 11.43 8.38
C ALA A 6 -7.03 12.15 7.09
N GLN A 7 -7.77 11.95 6.00
CA GLN A 7 -7.52 12.64 4.72
C GLN A 7 -7.66 14.17 4.85
N ARG A 8 -8.66 14.66 5.58
CA ARG A 8 -8.82 16.09 5.83
C ARG A 8 -7.58 16.67 6.53
N ARG A 9 -7.10 16.02 7.59
CA ARG A 9 -5.89 16.46 8.31
C ARG A 9 -4.64 16.41 7.43
N ALA A 10 -4.51 15.41 6.57
CA ALA A 10 -3.42 15.32 5.61
C ALA A 10 -3.46 16.48 4.62
N LYS A 11 -4.65 16.79 4.07
CA LYS A 11 -4.87 17.90 3.16
C LYS A 11 -4.58 19.26 3.80
N GLU A 12 -5.00 19.46 5.05
CA GLU A 12 -4.69 20.68 5.83
C GLU A 12 -3.17 20.88 6.04
N LYS A 13 -2.38 19.79 6.00
CA LYS A 13 -0.91 19.81 6.05
C LYS A 13 -0.23 19.85 4.67
N GLY A 14 -1.01 19.97 3.58
CA GLY A 14 -0.48 19.99 2.21
C GLY A 14 -0.14 18.63 1.62
N HIS A 15 -0.60 17.53 2.22
CA HIS A 15 -0.43 16.17 1.68
C HIS A 15 -1.64 15.74 0.85
N SER A 16 -1.40 14.90 -0.17
CA SER A 16 -2.44 14.42 -1.07
C SER A 16 -3.26 13.25 -0.53
N ASP A 17 -2.66 12.40 0.33
CA ASP A 17 -3.34 11.25 0.92
C ASP A 17 -2.65 10.80 2.22
N VAL A 18 -3.16 9.72 2.83
CA VAL A 18 -2.69 9.11 4.08
C VAL A 18 -2.20 7.69 3.79
N LEU A 19 -1.01 7.36 4.29
CA LEU A 19 -0.51 5.98 4.34
C LEU A 19 -0.84 5.37 5.71
N TYR A 20 -1.60 4.27 5.72
CA TYR A 20 -1.99 3.59 6.94
C TYR A 20 -0.96 2.57 7.38
N LEU A 21 -0.89 2.38 8.70
CA LEU A 21 -0.09 1.34 9.33
C LEU A 21 -1.02 0.32 9.97
N ASP A 22 -0.50 -0.90 10.13
CA ASP A 22 -1.20 -1.99 10.80
C ASP A 22 -1.68 -1.56 12.21
N PRO A 23 -2.92 -1.91 12.59
CA PRO A 23 -3.49 -1.42 13.85
C PRO A 23 -2.87 -2.07 15.09
N VAL A 24 -2.23 -3.24 14.94
CA VAL A 24 -1.73 -4.06 16.05
C VAL A 24 -0.36 -3.57 16.52
N HIS A 25 0.60 -3.53 15.62
CA HIS A 25 2.00 -3.18 15.87
C HIS A 25 2.31 -1.72 15.53
N LYS A 26 1.50 -1.06 14.68
CA LYS A 26 1.69 0.32 14.22
C LYS A 26 3.06 0.56 13.58
N LYS A 27 3.56 -0.44 12.86
CA LYS A 27 4.91 -0.48 12.27
C LYS A 27 4.91 -0.87 10.81
N PHE A 28 3.95 -1.69 10.39
CA PHE A 28 3.89 -2.22 9.04
C PHE A 28 2.98 -1.38 8.16
N VAL A 29 3.45 -1.05 6.97
CA VAL A 29 2.68 -0.33 5.96
C VAL A 29 1.57 -1.21 5.41
N GLU A 30 0.36 -0.67 5.31
CA GLU A 30 -0.80 -1.32 4.71
C GLU A 30 -1.17 -0.63 3.39
N GLU A 31 -2.21 0.19 3.35
CA GLU A 31 -2.70 0.84 2.14
C GLU A 31 -2.89 2.34 2.32
N VAL A 32 -3.30 3.03 1.26
CA VAL A 32 -3.75 4.42 1.32
C VAL A 32 -5.28 4.48 1.26
N SER A 33 -5.86 5.65 1.51
CA SER A 33 -7.30 5.80 1.78
C SER A 33 -8.24 5.17 0.75
N SER A 34 -7.83 5.11 -0.52
CA SER A 34 -8.64 4.53 -1.60
C SER A 34 -7.86 3.62 -2.55
N CYS A 35 -6.61 3.30 -2.24
CA CYS A 35 -5.73 2.55 -3.15
C CYS A 35 -4.78 1.64 -2.36
N ASN A 36 -4.38 0.51 -2.95
CA ASN A 36 -3.24 -0.24 -2.44
C ASN A 36 -1.90 0.48 -2.74
N ILE A 37 -0.83 0.07 -2.05
CA ILE A 37 0.52 0.57 -2.29
C ILE A 37 1.42 -0.48 -2.95
N LEU A 38 2.30 0.00 -3.82
CA LEU A 38 3.43 -0.74 -4.37
C LEU A 38 4.68 0.14 -4.20
N MET A 39 5.77 -0.45 -3.71
CA MET A 39 7.07 0.21 -3.54
C MET A 39 8.07 -0.40 -4.51
N VAL A 40 8.96 0.42 -5.07
CA VAL A 40 10.01 -0.03 -5.98
C VAL A 40 11.36 0.28 -5.36
N LYS A 41 12.20 -0.73 -5.22
CA LYS A 41 13.59 -0.57 -4.77
C LYS A 41 14.45 -1.64 -5.43
N ASP A 42 15.61 -1.26 -5.94
CA ASP A 42 16.59 -2.17 -6.56
C ASP A 42 15.96 -3.08 -7.65
N ASN A 43 15.07 -2.49 -8.47
CA ASN A 43 14.29 -3.18 -9.51
C ASN A 43 13.35 -4.30 -9.00
N VAL A 44 13.01 -4.28 -7.71
CA VAL A 44 12.03 -5.17 -7.09
C VAL A 44 10.79 -4.38 -6.69
N ILE A 45 9.62 -4.86 -7.10
CA ILE A 45 8.33 -4.35 -6.64
C ILE A 45 7.96 -5.07 -5.35
N SER A 46 7.63 -4.31 -4.30
CA SER A 46 7.15 -4.83 -3.02
C SER A 46 5.77 -4.28 -2.71
N THR A 47 4.88 -5.13 -2.17
CA THR A 47 3.55 -4.71 -1.74
C THR A 47 3.14 -5.52 -0.50
N PRO A 48 2.37 -4.95 0.44
CA PRO A 48 1.95 -5.66 1.64
C PRO A 48 1.21 -6.97 1.33
N LEU A 49 1.36 -7.94 2.23
CA LEU A 49 0.55 -9.16 2.24
C LEU A 49 -0.92 -8.82 2.54
N LEU A 50 -1.85 -9.59 1.99
CA LEU A 50 -3.27 -9.42 2.28
C LEU A 50 -3.58 -10.07 3.64
N THR A 51 -3.47 -9.30 4.71
CA THR A 51 -3.67 -9.74 6.11
C THR A 51 -5.08 -9.51 6.64
N GLY A 52 -6.06 -9.31 5.75
CA GLY A 52 -7.48 -9.09 6.08
C GLY A 52 -7.88 -7.62 6.31
N THR A 53 -6.91 -6.74 6.55
CA THR A 53 -7.08 -5.28 6.68
C THR A 53 -6.89 -4.52 5.36
N ILE A 54 -6.33 -5.17 4.35
CA ILE A 54 -5.99 -4.59 3.04
C ILE A 54 -6.93 -5.15 1.98
N LEU A 55 -7.51 -4.28 1.17
CA LEU A 55 -8.42 -4.71 0.10
C LEU A 55 -7.64 -5.45 -1.01
N PRO A 56 -8.12 -6.60 -1.52
CA PRO A 56 -7.51 -7.29 -2.67
C PRO A 56 -7.80 -6.56 -3.99
N GLY A 57 -7.18 -5.38 -4.19
CA GLY A 57 -7.46 -4.50 -5.32
C GLY A 57 -7.14 -5.12 -6.68
N ILE A 58 -8.03 -4.91 -7.65
CA ILE A 58 -7.87 -5.39 -9.02
C ILE A 58 -6.67 -4.74 -9.69
N THR A 59 -6.49 -3.43 -9.54
CA THR A 59 -5.34 -2.70 -10.09
C THR A 59 -4.02 -3.24 -9.55
N ARG A 60 -3.94 -3.54 -8.25
CA ARG A 60 -2.76 -4.19 -7.65
C ARG A 60 -2.48 -5.53 -8.31
N ARG A 61 -3.51 -6.36 -8.51
CA ARG A 61 -3.37 -7.66 -9.19
C ARG A 61 -2.84 -7.50 -10.61
N SER A 62 -3.43 -6.59 -11.39
CA SER A 62 -3.02 -6.31 -12.77
C SER A 62 -1.57 -5.82 -12.86
N ILE A 63 -1.13 -4.93 -11.96
CA ILE A 63 0.26 -4.47 -11.93
C ILE A 63 1.23 -5.61 -11.63
N ILE A 64 0.89 -6.50 -10.68
CA ILE A 64 1.72 -7.65 -10.33
C ILE A 64 1.85 -8.60 -11.53
N GLU A 65 0.75 -8.86 -12.24
CA GLU A 65 0.74 -9.70 -13.45
C GLU A 65 1.60 -9.10 -14.57
N ILE A 66 1.46 -7.80 -14.83
CA ILE A 66 2.29 -7.09 -15.82
C ILE A 66 3.77 -7.16 -15.43
N ALA A 67 4.10 -6.90 -14.16
CA ALA A 67 5.47 -6.97 -13.67
C ALA A 67 6.10 -8.36 -13.87
N GLN A 68 5.35 -9.42 -13.56
CA GLN A 68 5.79 -10.80 -13.77
C GLN A 68 6.04 -11.09 -15.26
N ASN A 69 5.15 -10.63 -16.15
CA ASN A 69 5.32 -10.79 -17.60
C ASN A 69 6.54 -10.03 -18.14
N LEU A 70 6.94 -8.94 -17.49
CA LEU A 70 8.14 -8.17 -17.82
C LEU A 70 9.42 -8.70 -17.13
N GLY A 71 9.34 -9.81 -16.39
CA GLY A 71 10.48 -10.37 -15.66
C GLY A 71 10.91 -9.55 -14.44
N ILE A 72 10.07 -8.64 -13.95
CA ILE A 72 10.32 -7.84 -12.74
C ILE A 72 9.96 -8.66 -11.51
N GLN A 73 10.86 -8.71 -10.54
CA GLN A 73 10.62 -9.43 -9.29
C GLN A 73 9.55 -8.72 -8.45
N VAL A 74 8.57 -9.49 -7.97
CA VAL A 74 7.52 -9.00 -7.08
C VAL A 74 7.58 -9.73 -5.73
N SER A 75 7.76 -8.99 -4.65
CA SER A 75 7.72 -9.49 -3.27
C SER A 75 6.42 -9.09 -2.58
N LYS A 76 5.80 -10.06 -1.89
CA LYS A 76 4.61 -9.83 -1.05
C LYS A 76 5.03 -10.15 0.39
N SER A 77 5.22 -9.12 1.20
CA SER A 77 5.69 -9.27 2.60
C SER A 77 5.19 -8.11 3.46
N ALA A 78 5.30 -8.23 4.78
CA ALA A 78 5.07 -7.10 5.67
C ALA A 78 6.17 -6.04 5.44
N LEU A 79 5.77 -4.80 5.15
CA LEU A 79 6.70 -3.72 4.83
C LEU A 79 6.88 -2.84 6.07
N LEU A 80 8.11 -2.73 6.58
CA LEU A 80 8.40 -1.82 7.68
C LEU A 80 8.46 -0.37 7.17
N ARG A 81 7.87 0.57 7.90
CA ARG A 81 7.93 2.01 7.59
C ARG A 81 9.34 2.60 7.67
#